data_AF-F1KSE7-F1
#
_entry.id   AF-F1KSE7-F1
#
_cell.length_a   1.000
_cell.length_b   1.000
_cell.length_c   1.000
_cell.angle_alpha   90.00
_cell.angle_beta   90.00
_cell.angle_gamma   90.00
#
_symmetry.space_group_name_H-M   'P 1'
#
loop_
_entity.id
_entity.type
_entity.pdbx_description
1 polymer ?
#
loop_
_entity_poly.entity_id
_entity_poly.type
_entity_poly.pdbx_seq_one_letter_code
_entity_poly.pdbx_strand_id
1 'polypeptide(L)'
;MDKMKEGLQRRARRMQENLQQSVGLSERKDELQSVSRLEQRNQKMVCAVKNTRQILQSCIRSGSKDETVDKRKRRLEQFALWQQLQADAKEFENLYPKDDPPLLADVLRMYGKVVGVILEEKVLTDQVIEKNVIDAFGKYIDEEKALSKAKEKLARTALDVEVCRKRLNGNHDESKTQEIQNEYGQLQLKLDNYKDNTYTDIYSLSSKEAEIASVFKDLIDAQVEYHRTALQILENTLPEIDRRIASYPRRPVFGCHLEDHLRYTKRSIAVVLEVCCSALQRYGFNERGLFRVSGNNNRIRRMKAAFDAHQMCGTSNELSEYVNDPHSICSVLKSYLRELPEPLMTHELHSEWVQVARMDPDSRREAIYKLLPQLPEANRLNLAYLIRFLQLMLEYEDQTKMSVGNLSIVFGPNLIDGGMGSESENMLGSKLVETLLLNADYFFPNDVFNFVSPLTESYHQRLIDSTGGFDADRVPPRSTQVHVDNCSIRRSAG
;
A
#
# COMPACT_ATOMS: atom_id res chain seq x y z
N MET A 1 -9.40 -61.98 -7.08
CA MET A 1 -10.60 -61.18 -7.42
C MET A 1 -10.72 -60.93 -8.92
N ASP A 2 -9.63 -60.61 -9.63
CA ASP A 2 -9.69 -60.32 -11.08
C ASP A 2 -10.11 -61.52 -11.96
N LYS A 3 -9.66 -62.74 -11.64
CA LYS A 3 -10.12 -63.96 -12.34
C LYS A 3 -11.62 -64.25 -12.18
N MET A 4 -12.21 -63.81 -11.07
CA MET A 4 -13.66 -63.95 -10.82
C MET A 4 -14.45 -62.90 -11.61
N LYS A 5 -13.89 -61.68 -11.75
CA LYS A 5 -14.42 -60.58 -12.56
C LYS A 5 -14.38 -60.91 -14.07
N GLU A 6 -13.30 -61.51 -14.55
CA GLU A 6 -13.20 -62.04 -15.92
C GLU A 6 -14.17 -63.20 -16.18
N GLY A 7 -14.35 -64.10 -15.22
CA GLY A 7 -15.30 -65.21 -15.32
C GLY A 7 -16.75 -64.73 -15.43
N LEU A 8 -17.10 -63.69 -14.68
CA LEU A 8 -18.40 -63.01 -14.76
C LEU A 8 -18.60 -62.29 -16.09
N GLN A 9 -17.58 -61.59 -16.60
CA GLN A 9 -17.63 -60.92 -17.90
C GLN A 9 -17.75 -61.92 -19.07
N ARG A 10 -17.07 -63.07 -19.03
CA ARG A 10 -17.20 -64.12 -20.06
C ARG A 10 -18.57 -64.80 -20.01
N ARG A 11 -19.16 -64.98 -18.82
CA ARG A 11 -20.54 -65.48 -18.68
C ARG A 11 -21.56 -64.46 -19.16
N ALA A 12 -21.37 -63.17 -18.89
CA ALA A 12 -22.23 -62.10 -19.40
C ALA A 12 -22.20 -62.06 -20.94
N ARG A 13 -21.03 -62.19 -21.58
CA ARG A 13 -20.90 -62.28 -23.04
C ARG A 13 -21.60 -63.49 -23.64
N ARG A 14 -21.48 -64.68 -23.04
CA ARG A 14 -22.18 -65.89 -23.49
C ARG A 14 -23.70 -65.81 -23.31
N MET A 15 -24.15 -65.11 -22.28
CA MET A 15 -25.58 -64.82 -22.07
C MET A 15 -26.09 -63.84 -23.14
N GLN A 16 -25.24 -62.86 -23.51
CA GLN A 16 -25.46 -61.93 -24.60
C GLN A 16 -25.49 -62.60 -25.98
N GLU A 17 -24.75 -63.71 -26.17
CA GLU A 17 -24.73 -64.55 -27.38
C GLU A 17 -25.96 -65.47 -27.46
N ASN A 18 -26.42 -66.04 -26.34
CA ASN A 18 -27.59 -66.91 -26.33
C ASN A 18 -28.93 -66.16 -26.49
N LEU A 19 -28.96 -64.87 -26.20
CA LEU A 19 -30.09 -63.99 -26.51
C LEU A 19 -30.21 -63.69 -28.02
N GLN A 20 -29.24 -64.10 -28.86
CA GLN A 20 -29.15 -63.79 -30.30
C GLN A 20 -29.82 -64.80 -31.25
N GLN A 21 -30.73 -65.66 -30.78
CA GLN A 21 -31.41 -66.66 -31.63
C GLN A 21 -32.95 -66.53 -31.58
N SER A 22 -33.52 -65.52 -32.25
CA SER A 22 -34.88 -65.53 -32.85
C SER A 22 -35.16 -64.17 -33.53
N VAL A 23 -35.87 -64.18 -34.65
CA VAL A 23 -36.07 -63.05 -35.60
C VAL A 23 -36.65 -61.80 -34.89
N GLY A 24 -35.92 -60.67 -34.94
CA GLY A 24 -36.19 -59.42 -34.19
C GLY A 24 -34.96 -58.77 -33.53
N LEU A 25 -33.74 -59.25 -33.84
CA LEU A 25 -32.51 -58.97 -33.07
C LEU A 25 -31.74 -57.71 -33.44
N SER A 26 -31.85 -57.17 -34.65
CA SER A 26 -31.04 -56.00 -35.04
C SER A 26 -31.43 -54.78 -34.22
N GLU A 27 -32.72 -54.45 -34.19
CA GLU A 27 -33.26 -53.29 -33.46
C GLU A 27 -33.00 -53.39 -31.95
N ARG A 28 -33.22 -54.57 -31.35
CA ARG A 28 -32.93 -54.82 -29.93
C ARG A 28 -31.43 -54.72 -29.61
N LYS A 29 -30.56 -55.16 -30.52
CA LYS A 29 -29.09 -55.08 -30.36
C LYS A 29 -28.61 -53.64 -30.47
N ASP A 30 -29.20 -52.85 -31.36
CA ASP A 30 -28.86 -51.44 -31.55
C ASP A 30 -29.33 -50.59 -30.35
N GLU A 31 -30.52 -50.88 -29.80
CA GLU A 31 -31.02 -50.25 -28.57
C GLU A 31 -30.12 -50.54 -27.36
N LEU A 32 -29.75 -51.81 -27.15
CA LEU A 32 -28.84 -52.23 -26.08
C LEU A 32 -27.46 -51.54 -26.18
N GLN A 33 -26.94 -51.37 -27.40
CA GLN A 33 -25.68 -50.64 -27.62
C GLN A 33 -25.83 -49.15 -27.34
N SER A 34 -26.94 -48.54 -27.72
CA SER A 34 -27.24 -47.13 -27.46
C SER A 34 -27.30 -46.84 -25.95
N VAL A 35 -28.07 -47.62 -25.19
CA VAL A 35 -28.18 -47.48 -23.73
C VAL A 35 -26.84 -47.70 -23.04
N SER A 36 -26.06 -48.70 -23.47
CA SER A 36 -24.73 -48.95 -22.90
C SER A 36 -23.75 -47.79 -23.11
N ARG A 37 -23.82 -47.10 -24.26
CA ARG A 37 -23.01 -45.89 -24.52
C ARG A 37 -23.43 -44.73 -23.61
N LEU A 38 -24.74 -44.50 -23.45
CA LEU A 38 -25.27 -43.46 -22.55
C LEU A 38 -24.87 -43.73 -21.11
N GLU A 39 -24.96 -44.98 -20.66
CA GLU A 39 -24.52 -45.39 -19.33
C GLU A 39 -23.03 -45.10 -19.10
N GLN A 40 -22.16 -45.47 -20.06
CA GLN A 40 -20.73 -45.19 -19.96
C GLN A 40 -20.45 -43.68 -19.89
N ARG A 41 -21.18 -42.88 -20.66
CA ARG A 41 -21.09 -41.41 -20.63
C ARG A 41 -21.51 -40.86 -19.26
N ASN A 42 -22.65 -41.30 -18.73
CA ASN A 42 -23.14 -40.90 -17.41
C ASN A 42 -22.12 -41.22 -16.31
N GLN A 43 -21.48 -42.39 -16.37
CA GLN A 43 -20.47 -42.76 -15.39
C GLN A 43 -19.21 -41.88 -15.47
N LYS A 44 -18.80 -41.46 -16.67
CA LYS A 44 -17.70 -40.50 -16.84
C LYS A 44 -18.07 -39.11 -16.32
N MET A 45 -19.28 -38.65 -16.61
CA MET A 45 -19.82 -37.38 -16.14
C MET A 45 -19.85 -37.31 -14.61
N VAL A 46 -20.42 -38.33 -13.95
CA VAL A 46 -20.50 -38.34 -12.48
C VAL A 46 -19.13 -38.60 -11.83
N CYS A 47 -18.22 -39.31 -12.49
CA CYS A 47 -16.83 -39.43 -12.03
C CYS A 47 -16.13 -38.06 -11.99
N ALA A 48 -16.30 -37.23 -13.02
CA ALA A 48 -15.78 -35.86 -13.02
C ALA A 48 -16.37 -35.04 -11.87
N VAL A 49 -17.70 -35.07 -11.69
CA VAL A 49 -18.42 -34.43 -10.57
C VAL A 49 -17.85 -34.86 -9.21
N LYS A 50 -17.64 -36.16 -9.01
CA LYS A 50 -17.10 -36.71 -7.76
C LYS A 50 -15.68 -36.22 -7.48
N ASN A 51 -14.80 -36.27 -8.49
CA ASN A 51 -13.41 -35.85 -8.34
C ASN A 51 -13.33 -34.35 -8.03
N THR A 52 -14.08 -33.52 -8.76
CA THR A 52 -14.15 -32.07 -8.51
C THR A 52 -14.67 -31.79 -7.10
N ARG A 53 -15.77 -32.43 -6.68
CA ARG A 53 -16.33 -32.23 -5.33
C ARG A 53 -15.30 -32.54 -4.24
N GLN A 54 -14.59 -33.66 -4.35
CA GLN A 54 -13.59 -34.06 -3.35
C GLN A 54 -12.42 -33.07 -3.25
N ILE A 55 -11.88 -32.64 -4.39
CA ILE A 55 -10.77 -31.69 -4.42
C ILE A 55 -11.25 -30.31 -3.93
N LEU A 56 -12.41 -29.86 -4.36
CA LEU A 56 -12.94 -28.55 -3.96
C LEU A 56 -13.20 -28.47 -2.46
N GLN A 57 -13.65 -29.57 -1.82
CA GLN A 57 -13.77 -29.64 -0.36
C GLN A 57 -12.44 -29.45 0.37
N SER A 58 -11.30 -29.85 -0.21
CA SER A 58 -9.98 -29.62 0.41
C SER A 58 -9.41 -28.21 0.13
N CYS A 59 -9.92 -27.53 -0.90
CA CYS A 59 -9.61 -26.13 -1.17
C CYS A 59 -10.28 -25.16 -0.20
N ILE A 60 -11.41 -25.55 0.42
CA ILE A 60 -12.15 -24.72 1.38
C ILE A 60 -11.48 -24.82 2.75
N ARG A 61 -10.78 -23.74 3.13
CA ARG A 61 -10.03 -23.65 4.38
C ARG A 61 -10.71 -22.81 5.46
N SER A 62 -11.83 -22.17 5.13
CA SER A 62 -12.55 -21.29 6.06
C SER A 62 -13.22 -22.03 7.22
N GLY A 63 -13.39 -23.35 7.22
CA GLY A 63 -13.90 -24.11 8.37
C GLY A 63 -15.18 -24.91 8.09
N SER A 64 -15.90 -25.31 9.13
CA SER A 64 -17.10 -26.16 8.98
C SER A 64 -18.33 -25.35 8.57
N LYS A 65 -19.27 -25.95 7.84
CA LYS A 65 -20.50 -25.30 7.32
C LYS A 65 -21.35 -24.65 8.41
N ASP A 66 -21.34 -25.21 9.62
CA ASP A 66 -22.18 -24.77 10.74
C ASP A 66 -21.56 -23.60 11.54
N GLU A 67 -20.35 -23.17 11.18
CA GLU A 67 -19.65 -22.10 11.90
C GLU A 67 -20.06 -20.71 11.41
N THR A 68 -20.08 -19.75 12.34
CA THR A 68 -20.32 -18.34 12.01
C THR A 68 -19.18 -17.77 11.17
N VAL A 69 -19.47 -16.70 10.42
CA VAL A 69 -18.48 -16.01 9.59
C VAL A 69 -17.22 -15.64 10.39
N ASP A 70 -17.38 -15.14 11.62
CA ASP A 70 -16.25 -14.75 12.47
C ASP A 70 -15.38 -15.93 12.92
N LYS A 71 -15.99 -17.09 13.21
CA LYS A 71 -15.23 -18.30 13.56
C LYS A 71 -14.46 -18.81 12.34
N ARG A 72 -15.08 -18.73 11.16
CA ARG A 72 -14.48 -19.13 9.90
C ARG A 72 -13.31 -18.24 9.49
N LYS A 73 -13.46 -16.92 9.62
CA LYS A 73 -12.40 -15.92 9.37
C LYS A 73 -11.10 -16.27 10.11
N ARG A 74 -11.19 -16.71 11.37
CA ARG A 74 -10.04 -17.07 12.22
C ARG A 74 -9.19 -18.23 11.68
N ARG A 75 -9.73 -19.05 10.79
CA ARG A 75 -9.02 -20.19 10.19
C ARG A 75 -8.23 -19.82 8.94
N LEU A 76 -8.49 -18.64 8.37
CA LEU A 76 -7.81 -18.17 7.17
C LEU A 76 -6.41 -17.64 7.49
N GLU A 77 -5.46 -17.92 6.61
CA GLU A 77 -4.03 -17.59 6.80
C GLU A 77 -3.79 -16.08 6.99
N GLN A 78 -4.57 -15.23 6.32
CA GLN A 78 -4.44 -13.77 6.42
C GLN A 78 -5.04 -13.18 7.72
N PHE A 79 -5.72 -13.99 8.55
CA PHE A 79 -6.34 -13.50 9.79
C PHE A 79 -5.32 -12.94 10.78
N ALA A 80 -4.17 -13.61 10.92
CA ALA A 80 -3.10 -13.15 11.81
C ALA A 80 -2.55 -11.78 11.36
N LEU A 81 -2.37 -11.58 10.06
CA LEU A 81 -1.97 -10.29 9.48
C LEU A 81 -3.00 -9.21 9.80
N TRP A 82 -4.29 -9.49 9.56
CA TRP A 82 -5.38 -8.57 9.86
C TRP A 82 -5.38 -8.13 11.33
N GLN A 83 -5.23 -9.07 12.27
CA GLN A 83 -5.17 -8.76 13.70
C GLN A 83 -3.95 -7.90 14.06
N GLN A 84 -2.77 -8.23 13.51
CA GLN A 84 -1.54 -7.51 13.78
C GLN A 84 -1.63 -6.05 13.29
N LEU A 85 -2.12 -5.84 12.05
CA LEU A 85 -2.29 -4.49 11.49
C LEU A 85 -3.19 -3.60 12.35
N GLN A 86 -4.27 -4.17 12.90
CA GLN A 86 -5.17 -3.43 13.79
C GLN A 86 -4.54 -3.14 15.15
N ALA A 87 -3.78 -4.09 15.70
CA ALA A 87 -3.09 -3.91 16.97
C ALA A 87 -2.03 -2.80 16.86
N ASP A 88 -1.19 -2.85 15.83
CA ASP A 88 -0.12 -1.86 15.61
C ASP A 88 -0.70 -0.46 15.35
N ALA A 89 -1.75 -0.36 14.53
CA ALA A 89 -2.42 0.92 14.30
C ALA A 89 -2.91 1.55 15.61
N LYS A 90 -3.53 0.75 16.48
CA LYS A 90 -4.02 1.20 17.79
C LYS A 90 -2.88 1.57 18.74
N GLU A 91 -1.78 0.83 18.71
CA GLU A 91 -0.59 1.15 19.52
C GLU A 91 -0.01 2.51 19.11
N PHE A 92 0.13 2.77 17.81
CA PHE A 92 0.54 4.08 17.31
C PHE A 92 -0.44 5.20 17.71
N GLU A 93 -1.75 4.98 17.62
CA GLU A 93 -2.75 5.97 18.04
C GLU A 93 -2.65 6.33 19.53
N ASN A 94 -2.26 5.37 20.40
CA ASN A 94 -2.11 5.62 21.83
C ASN A 94 -0.86 6.45 22.18
N LEU A 95 0.15 6.47 21.31
CA LEU A 95 1.41 7.18 21.56
C LEU A 95 1.33 8.68 21.25
N TYR A 96 0.31 9.13 20.51
CA TYR A 96 0.20 10.51 20.03
C TYR A 96 -1.11 11.18 20.49
N PRO A 97 -1.14 12.52 20.58
CA PRO A 97 -2.37 13.26 20.87
C PRO A 97 -3.48 12.91 19.87
N LYS A 98 -4.73 12.81 20.33
CA LYS A 98 -5.89 12.39 19.51
C LYS A 98 -6.13 13.26 18.27
N ASP A 99 -5.59 14.48 18.25
CA ASP A 99 -5.83 15.47 17.20
C ASP A 99 -4.82 15.38 16.03
N ASP A 100 -3.78 14.53 16.13
CA ASP A 100 -2.77 14.34 15.05
C ASP A 100 -2.32 12.86 14.98
N PRO A 101 -3.17 11.95 14.48
CA PRO A 101 -2.82 10.54 14.38
C PRO A 101 -1.65 10.33 13.40
N PRO A 102 -0.69 9.43 13.72
CA PRO A 102 0.45 9.18 12.85
C PRO A 102 0.01 8.66 11.48
N LEU A 103 0.64 9.13 10.40
CA LEU A 103 0.41 8.63 9.04
C LEU A 103 0.46 7.10 8.98
N LEU A 104 1.44 6.51 9.66
CA LEU A 104 1.60 5.06 9.68
C LEU A 104 0.39 4.36 10.33
N ALA A 105 -0.17 4.92 11.40
CA ALA A 105 -1.36 4.37 12.04
C ALA A 105 -2.56 4.38 11.07
N ASP A 106 -2.75 5.50 10.37
CA ASP A 106 -3.80 5.65 9.36
C ASP A 106 -3.65 4.62 8.22
N VAL A 107 -2.43 4.45 7.69
CA VAL A 107 -2.14 3.49 6.62
C VAL A 107 -2.35 2.04 7.07
N LEU A 108 -1.88 1.68 8.26
CA LEU A 108 -2.09 0.35 8.85
C LEU A 108 -3.59 0.06 9.04
N ARG A 109 -4.36 1.04 9.51
CA ARG A 109 -5.82 0.92 9.68
C ARG A 109 -6.53 0.75 8.33
N MET A 110 -6.15 1.51 7.31
CA MET A 110 -6.70 1.37 5.96
C MET A 110 -6.41 -0.01 5.37
N TYR A 111 -5.16 -0.49 5.47
CA TYR A 111 -4.82 -1.81 4.99
C TYR A 111 -5.49 -2.93 5.81
N GLY A 112 -5.57 -2.78 7.13
CA GLY A 112 -6.33 -3.68 7.99
C GLY A 112 -7.81 -3.76 7.59
N LYS A 113 -8.43 -2.65 7.18
CA LYS A 113 -9.80 -2.66 6.63
C LYS A 113 -9.89 -3.48 5.33
N VAL A 114 -8.94 -3.28 4.41
CA VAL A 114 -8.87 -4.03 3.14
C VAL A 114 -8.78 -5.54 3.40
N VAL A 115 -7.82 -5.97 4.23
CA VAL A 115 -7.64 -7.40 4.56
C VAL A 115 -8.89 -7.96 5.25
N GLY A 116 -9.54 -7.17 6.12
CA GLY A 116 -10.78 -7.58 6.79
C GLY A 116 -11.92 -7.87 5.84
N VAL A 117 -12.10 -7.04 4.81
CA VAL A 117 -13.10 -7.24 3.75
C VAL A 117 -12.77 -8.47 2.91
N ILE A 118 -11.50 -8.66 2.52
CA ILE A 118 -11.07 -9.84 1.74
C ILE A 118 -11.31 -11.14 2.52
N LEU A 119 -11.00 -11.15 3.82
CA LEU A 119 -11.26 -12.29 4.70
C LEU A 119 -12.76 -12.62 4.78
N GLU A 120 -13.61 -11.61 4.91
CA GLU A 120 -15.06 -11.78 4.94
C GLU A 120 -15.59 -12.35 3.63
N GLU A 121 -15.20 -11.75 2.51
CA GLU A 121 -15.63 -12.17 1.19
C GLU A 121 -15.18 -13.59 0.88
N LYS A 122 -13.97 -13.98 1.33
CA LYS A 122 -13.49 -15.36 1.18
C LYS A 122 -14.38 -16.36 1.92
N VAL A 123 -14.79 -16.03 3.14
CA VAL A 123 -15.71 -16.89 3.92
C VAL A 123 -17.07 -17.00 3.23
N LEU A 124 -17.62 -15.88 2.76
CA LEU A 124 -18.91 -15.86 2.06
C LEU A 124 -18.86 -16.69 0.77
N THR A 125 -17.78 -16.53 0.00
CA THR A 125 -17.56 -17.30 -1.23
C THR A 125 -17.45 -18.80 -0.95
N ASP A 126 -16.72 -19.20 0.10
CA ASP A 126 -16.62 -20.60 0.51
C ASP A 126 -18.00 -21.16 0.90
N GLN A 127 -18.83 -20.39 1.62
CA GLN A 127 -20.21 -20.78 1.95
C GLN A 127 -21.09 -20.93 0.70
N VAL A 128 -20.96 -20.04 -0.28
CA VAL A 128 -21.69 -20.11 -1.55
C VAL A 128 -21.28 -21.36 -2.33
N ILE A 129 -19.99 -21.65 -2.44
CA ILE A 129 -19.48 -22.85 -3.12
C ILE A 129 -19.97 -24.12 -2.42
N GLU A 130 -19.90 -24.15 -1.09
CA GLU A 130 -20.40 -25.25 -0.28
C GLU A 130 -21.88 -25.56 -0.54
N LYS A 131 -22.71 -24.52 -0.61
CA LYS A 131 -24.16 -24.65 -0.77
C LYS A 131 -24.57 -24.94 -2.22
N ASN A 132 -24.01 -24.19 -3.17
CA ASN A 132 -24.50 -24.21 -4.56
C ASN A 132 -23.75 -25.24 -5.41
N VAL A 133 -22.50 -25.58 -5.07
CA VAL A 133 -21.66 -26.48 -5.86
C VAL A 133 -21.51 -27.83 -5.17
N ILE A 134 -21.00 -27.87 -3.93
CA ILE A 134 -20.69 -29.13 -3.23
C ILE A 134 -21.96 -29.94 -2.93
N ASP A 135 -23.04 -29.29 -2.50
CA ASP A 135 -24.30 -29.98 -2.21
C ASP A 135 -25.01 -30.40 -3.51
N ALA A 136 -24.97 -29.60 -4.57
CA ALA A 136 -25.53 -29.95 -5.87
C ALA A 136 -24.81 -31.16 -6.49
N PHE A 137 -23.47 -31.17 -6.49
CA PHE A 137 -22.69 -32.34 -6.90
C PHE A 137 -22.98 -33.59 -6.07
N GLY A 138 -23.27 -33.44 -4.78
CA GLY A 138 -23.69 -34.54 -3.92
C GLY A 138 -24.93 -35.28 -4.44
N LYS A 139 -25.93 -34.54 -4.94
CA LYS A 139 -27.18 -35.10 -5.47
C LYS A 139 -26.93 -36.04 -6.66
N TYR A 140 -26.14 -35.59 -7.65
CA TYR A 140 -25.83 -36.40 -8.84
C TYR A 140 -24.99 -37.65 -8.50
N ILE A 141 -24.11 -37.56 -7.50
CA ILE A 141 -23.35 -38.72 -7.00
C ILE A 141 -24.28 -39.75 -6.36
N ASP A 142 -25.29 -39.30 -5.60
CA ASP A 142 -26.22 -40.21 -4.95
C ASP A 142 -27.21 -40.85 -5.94
N GLU A 143 -27.62 -40.13 -6.99
CA GLU A 143 -28.37 -40.68 -8.12
C GLU A 143 -27.59 -41.79 -8.84
N GLU A 144 -26.30 -41.61 -9.11
CA GLU A 144 -25.47 -42.65 -9.75
C GLU A 144 -25.29 -43.89 -8.87
N LYS A 145 -25.18 -43.71 -7.55
CA LYS A 145 -25.16 -44.83 -6.59
C LYS A 145 -26.49 -45.59 -6.60
N ALA A 146 -27.62 -44.88 -6.67
CA ALA A 146 -28.94 -45.49 -6.76
C ALA A 146 -29.09 -46.31 -8.06
N LEU A 147 -28.69 -45.73 -9.19
CA LEU A 147 -28.66 -46.42 -10.49
C LEU A 147 -27.73 -47.65 -10.46
N SER A 148 -26.55 -47.54 -9.86
CA SER A 148 -25.64 -48.68 -9.68
C SER A 148 -26.30 -49.84 -8.90
N LYS A 149 -27.05 -49.53 -7.82
CA LYS A 149 -27.82 -50.54 -7.07
C LYS A 149 -28.97 -51.13 -7.89
N ALA A 150 -29.68 -50.32 -8.68
CA ALA A 150 -30.74 -50.79 -9.56
C ALA A 150 -30.20 -51.79 -10.60
N LYS A 151 -29.05 -51.48 -11.20
CA LYS A 151 -28.36 -52.37 -12.13
C LYS A 151 -27.93 -53.69 -11.51
N GLU A 152 -27.44 -53.69 -10.27
CA GLU A 152 -27.11 -54.94 -9.57
C GLU A 152 -28.35 -55.82 -9.36
N LYS A 153 -29.50 -55.22 -9.02
CA LYS A 153 -30.77 -55.95 -8.91
C LYS A 153 -31.20 -56.52 -10.26
N LEU A 154 -31.14 -55.72 -11.33
CA LEU A 154 -31.44 -56.15 -12.69
C LEU A 154 -30.58 -57.35 -13.11
N ALA A 155 -29.27 -57.29 -12.87
CA ALA A 155 -28.34 -58.37 -13.21
C ALA A 155 -28.62 -59.67 -12.43
N ARG A 156 -28.99 -59.56 -11.15
CA ARG A 156 -29.39 -60.73 -10.34
C ARG A 156 -30.68 -61.36 -10.85
N THR A 157 -31.72 -60.55 -11.09
CA THR A 157 -32.99 -61.07 -11.64
C THR A 157 -32.82 -61.66 -13.03
N ALA A 158 -31.93 -61.12 -13.88
CA ALA A 158 -31.61 -61.71 -15.17
C ALA A 158 -30.98 -63.11 -15.04
N LEU A 159 -30.10 -63.31 -14.05
CA LEU A 159 -29.55 -64.63 -13.73
C LEU A 159 -30.63 -65.60 -13.24
N ASP A 160 -31.54 -65.14 -12.38
CA ASP A 160 -32.63 -65.97 -11.85
C ASP A 160 -33.58 -66.42 -12.97
N VAL A 161 -33.94 -65.52 -13.89
CA VAL A 161 -34.72 -65.84 -15.10
C VAL A 161 -34.01 -66.88 -15.95
N GLU A 162 -32.70 -66.73 -16.19
CA GLU A 162 -31.91 -67.67 -16.99
C GLU A 162 -31.81 -69.06 -16.34
N VAL A 163 -31.69 -69.12 -15.01
CA VAL A 163 -31.70 -70.37 -14.26
C VAL A 163 -33.08 -71.03 -14.34
N CYS A 164 -34.15 -70.27 -14.15
CA CYS A 164 -35.53 -70.77 -14.24
C CYS A 164 -35.85 -71.29 -15.65
N ARG A 165 -35.42 -70.57 -16.70
CA ARG A 165 -35.56 -70.98 -18.11
C ARG A 165 -34.88 -72.32 -18.40
N LYS A 166 -33.68 -72.53 -17.87
CA LYS A 166 -32.97 -73.82 -18.01
C LYS A 166 -33.69 -74.96 -17.28
N ARG A 167 -34.24 -74.71 -16.10
CA ARG A 167 -35.07 -75.67 -15.37
C ARG A 167 -36.32 -76.04 -16.15
N LEU A 168 -37.00 -75.07 -16.76
CA LEU A 168 -38.19 -75.27 -17.59
C LEU A 168 -37.88 -76.19 -18.80
N ASN A 169 -36.79 -75.93 -19.51
CA ASN A 169 -36.40 -76.70 -20.69
C ASN A 169 -35.89 -78.12 -20.39
N GLY A 170 -35.49 -78.40 -19.15
CA GLY A 170 -34.90 -79.68 -18.74
C GLY A 170 -35.84 -80.57 -17.91
N ASN A 171 -37.09 -80.15 -17.67
CA ASN A 171 -38.04 -80.90 -16.82
C ASN A 171 -39.13 -81.56 -17.68
N HIS A 172 -39.43 -82.84 -17.41
CA HIS A 172 -40.38 -83.64 -18.20
C HIS A 172 -41.65 -84.06 -17.41
N ASP A 173 -41.81 -83.56 -16.18
CA ASP A 173 -42.95 -83.82 -15.29
C ASP A 173 -44.02 -82.73 -15.48
N GLU A 174 -45.18 -83.06 -16.08
CA GLU A 174 -46.22 -82.10 -16.50
C GLU A 174 -46.70 -81.17 -15.39
N SER A 175 -46.86 -81.67 -14.15
CA SER A 175 -47.33 -80.86 -13.01
C SER A 175 -46.29 -79.83 -12.58
N LYS A 176 -45.03 -80.25 -12.47
CA LYS A 176 -43.91 -79.35 -12.11
C LYS A 176 -43.54 -78.40 -13.24
N THR A 177 -43.74 -78.78 -14.49
CA THR A 177 -43.50 -77.92 -15.65
C THR A 177 -44.45 -76.72 -15.63
N GLN A 178 -45.72 -76.91 -15.26
CA GLN A 178 -46.68 -75.80 -15.14
C GLN A 178 -46.32 -74.82 -14.01
N GLU A 179 -45.87 -75.31 -12.86
CA GLU A 179 -45.40 -74.47 -11.74
C GLU A 179 -44.17 -73.64 -12.12
N ILE A 180 -43.16 -74.27 -12.75
CA ILE A 180 -41.94 -73.59 -13.20
C ILE A 180 -42.27 -72.56 -14.29
N GLN A 181 -43.27 -72.83 -15.14
CA GLN A 181 -43.71 -71.90 -16.18
C GLN A 181 -44.37 -70.65 -15.59
N ASN A 182 -45.15 -70.79 -14.51
CA ASN A 182 -45.71 -69.65 -13.78
C ASN A 182 -44.62 -68.84 -13.07
N GLU A 183 -43.65 -69.50 -12.42
CA GLU A 183 -42.48 -68.86 -11.80
C GLU A 183 -41.66 -68.08 -12.85
N TYR A 184 -41.41 -68.68 -14.00
CA TYR A 184 -40.72 -68.05 -15.13
C TYR A 184 -41.44 -66.79 -15.62
N GLY A 185 -42.77 -66.85 -15.79
CA GLY A 185 -43.58 -65.69 -16.19
C GLY A 185 -43.49 -64.53 -15.19
N GLN A 186 -43.53 -64.81 -13.89
CA GLN A 186 -43.39 -63.79 -12.85
C GLN A 186 -41.98 -63.17 -12.80
N LEU A 187 -40.94 -64.00 -12.93
CA LEU A 187 -39.55 -63.52 -12.97
C LEU A 187 -39.28 -62.70 -14.23
N GLN A 188 -39.84 -63.10 -15.37
CA GLN A 188 -39.74 -62.36 -16.63
C GLN A 188 -40.41 -60.98 -16.52
N LEU A 189 -41.62 -60.88 -15.96
CA LEU A 189 -42.28 -59.60 -15.73
C LEU A 189 -41.48 -58.70 -14.78
N LYS A 190 -40.90 -59.26 -13.71
CA LYS A 190 -40.01 -58.51 -12.80
C LYS A 190 -38.75 -58.02 -13.51
N LEU A 191 -38.16 -58.85 -14.38
CA LEU A 191 -36.98 -58.50 -15.16
C LEU A 191 -37.28 -57.31 -16.09
N ASP A 192 -38.41 -57.35 -16.81
CA ASP A 192 -38.81 -56.27 -17.70
C ASP A 192 -39.08 -54.96 -16.92
N ASN A 193 -39.76 -55.02 -15.79
CA ASN A 193 -39.96 -53.85 -14.93
C ASN A 193 -38.63 -53.26 -14.42
N TYR A 194 -37.68 -54.09 -13.96
CA TYR A 194 -36.36 -53.59 -13.53
C TYR A 194 -35.55 -53.02 -14.68
N LYS A 195 -35.68 -53.58 -15.87
CA LYS A 195 -35.00 -53.10 -17.08
C LYS A 195 -35.51 -51.72 -17.46
N ASP A 196 -36.83 -51.54 -17.54
CA ASP A 196 -37.46 -50.28 -17.91
C ASP A 196 -37.17 -49.17 -16.89
N ASN A 197 -37.21 -49.50 -15.59
CA ASN A 197 -36.80 -48.57 -14.53
C ASN A 197 -35.32 -48.17 -14.65
N THR A 198 -34.43 -49.14 -14.88
CA THR A 198 -32.99 -48.86 -15.04
C THR A 198 -32.73 -47.99 -16.28
N TYR A 199 -33.43 -48.25 -17.39
CA TYR A 199 -33.29 -47.45 -18.61
C TYR A 199 -33.82 -46.03 -18.39
N THR A 200 -34.95 -45.89 -17.70
CA THR A 200 -35.50 -44.59 -17.29
C THR A 200 -34.49 -43.80 -16.46
N ASP A 201 -33.84 -44.43 -15.48
CA ASP A 201 -32.82 -43.79 -14.65
C ASP A 201 -31.58 -43.38 -15.48
N ILE A 202 -31.15 -44.21 -16.45
CA ILE A 202 -30.05 -43.88 -17.37
C ILE A 202 -30.39 -42.65 -18.23
N TYR A 203 -31.58 -42.61 -18.81
CA TYR A 203 -32.03 -41.49 -19.64
C TYR A 203 -32.21 -40.22 -18.80
N SER A 204 -32.78 -40.35 -17.60
CA SER A 204 -32.95 -39.24 -16.66
C SER A 204 -31.60 -38.61 -16.29
N LEU A 205 -30.61 -39.43 -15.89
CA LEU A 205 -29.27 -38.94 -15.58
C LEU A 205 -28.57 -38.33 -16.80
N SER A 206 -28.77 -38.90 -17.99
CA SER A 206 -28.20 -38.35 -19.23
C SER A 206 -28.78 -36.97 -19.57
N SER A 207 -30.05 -36.71 -19.21
CA SER A 207 -30.70 -35.42 -19.49
C SER A 207 -30.17 -34.28 -18.61
N LYS A 208 -29.52 -34.61 -17.48
CA LYS A 208 -29.01 -33.67 -16.48
C LYS A 208 -27.63 -33.09 -16.79
N GLU A 209 -27.03 -33.43 -17.92
CA GLU A 209 -25.70 -32.94 -18.30
C GLU A 209 -25.62 -31.40 -18.34
N ALA A 210 -26.67 -30.76 -18.86
CA ALA A 210 -26.75 -29.30 -18.90
C ALA A 210 -26.84 -28.68 -17.49
N GLU A 211 -27.57 -29.32 -16.57
CA GLU A 211 -27.65 -28.88 -15.18
C GLU A 211 -26.30 -29.04 -14.48
N ILE A 212 -25.61 -30.17 -14.69
CA ILE A 212 -24.26 -30.39 -14.16
C ILE A 212 -23.28 -29.33 -14.67
N ALA A 213 -23.34 -29.01 -15.97
CA ALA A 213 -22.54 -27.92 -16.55
C ALA A 213 -22.87 -26.57 -15.90
N SER A 214 -24.14 -26.30 -15.59
CA SER A 214 -24.55 -25.09 -14.85
C SER A 214 -23.90 -25.01 -13.46
N VAL A 215 -23.77 -26.13 -12.74
CA VAL A 215 -23.11 -26.16 -11.43
C VAL A 215 -21.62 -25.80 -11.55
N PHE A 216 -20.93 -26.22 -12.61
CA PHE A 216 -19.56 -25.77 -12.89
C PHE A 216 -19.48 -24.28 -13.20
N LYS A 217 -20.48 -23.73 -13.89
CA LYS A 217 -20.58 -22.29 -14.15
C LYS A 217 -20.82 -21.51 -12.85
N ASP A 218 -21.64 -22.01 -11.93
CA ASP A 218 -21.85 -21.38 -10.62
C ASP A 218 -20.57 -21.31 -9.78
N LEU A 219 -19.66 -22.30 -9.92
CA LEU A 219 -18.33 -22.24 -9.31
C LEU A 219 -17.50 -21.07 -9.86
N ILE A 220 -17.55 -20.83 -11.18
CA ILE A 220 -16.86 -19.71 -11.82
C ILE A 220 -17.45 -18.39 -11.32
N ASP A 221 -18.77 -18.26 -11.29
CA ASP A 221 -19.44 -17.04 -10.82
C ASP A 221 -19.05 -16.68 -9.39
N ALA A 222 -18.98 -17.68 -8.49
CA ALA A 222 -18.55 -17.46 -7.12
C ALA A 222 -17.09 -16.96 -7.03
N GLN A 223 -16.18 -17.48 -7.87
CA GLN A 223 -14.80 -16.98 -7.93
C GLN A 223 -14.73 -15.56 -8.51
N VAL A 224 -15.52 -15.28 -9.54
CA VAL A 224 -15.58 -13.96 -10.17
C VAL A 224 -16.01 -12.90 -9.16
N GLU A 225 -17.03 -13.18 -8.35
CA GLU A 225 -17.50 -12.22 -7.34
C GLU A 225 -16.45 -11.97 -6.25
N TYR A 226 -15.81 -13.03 -5.73
CA TYR A 226 -14.70 -12.91 -4.79
C TYR A 226 -13.59 -11.98 -5.30
N HIS A 227 -13.11 -12.25 -6.52
CA HIS A 227 -12.01 -11.50 -7.11
C HIS A 227 -12.40 -10.07 -7.45
N ARG A 228 -13.64 -9.83 -7.89
CA ARG A 228 -14.16 -8.48 -8.16
C ARG A 228 -14.19 -7.63 -6.89
N THR A 229 -14.76 -8.16 -5.80
CA THR A 229 -14.85 -7.45 -4.53
C THR A 229 -13.47 -7.17 -3.93
N ALA A 230 -12.55 -8.15 -3.99
CA ALA A 230 -11.18 -7.99 -3.53
C ALA A 230 -10.43 -6.90 -4.33
N LEU A 231 -10.55 -6.90 -5.66
CA LEU A 231 -9.94 -5.87 -6.50
C LEU A 231 -10.52 -4.48 -6.21
N GLN A 232 -11.85 -4.37 -6.12
CA GLN A 232 -12.53 -3.11 -5.91
C GLN A 232 -12.10 -2.41 -4.61
N ILE A 233 -11.95 -3.15 -3.50
CA ILE A 233 -11.52 -2.55 -2.23
C ILE A 233 -10.05 -2.13 -2.28
N LEU A 234 -9.20 -2.86 -2.99
CA LEU A 234 -7.79 -2.50 -3.20
C LEU A 234 -7.68 -1.20 -4.03
N GLU A 235 -8.35 -1.15 -5.18
CA GLU A 235 -8.34 0.01 -6.08
C GLU A 235 -8.93 1.26 -5.43
N ASN A 236 -9.93 1.12 -4.57
CA ASN A 236 -10.52 2.25 -3.85
C ASN A 236 -9.62 2.77 -2.72
N THR A 237 -8.83 1.89 -2.09
CA THR A 237 -8.02 2.27 -0.92
C THR A 237 -6.67 2.85 -1.31
N LEU A 238 -6.07 2.38 -2.40
CA LEU A 238 -4.73 2.81 -2.82
C LEU A 238 -4.61 4.34 -3.05
N PRO A 239 -5.54 5.01 -3.77
CA PRO A 239 -5.46 6.46 -3.97
C PRO A 239 -5.63 7.27 -2.67
N GLU A 240 -6.37 6.74 -1.69
CA GLU A 240 -6.48 7.39 -0.37
C GLU A 240 -5.17 7.27 0.40
N ILE A 241 -4.50 6.12 0.35
CA ILE A 241 -3.15 5.94 0.93
C ILE A 241 -2.18 6.93 0.27
N ASP A 242 -2.16 7.02 -1.05
CA ASP A 242 -1.29 7.95 -1.78
C ASP A 242 -1.56 9.40 -1.37
N ARG A 243 -2.84 9.79 -1.25
CA ARG A 243 -3.23 11.12 -0.79
C ARG A 243 -2.74 11.42 0.62
N ARG A 244 -2.85 10.47 1.54
CA ARG A 244 -2.37 10.61 2.93
C ARG A 244 -0.85 10.75 2.99
N ILE A 245 -0.12 9.94 2.22
CA ILE A 245 1.35 10.04 2.13
C ILE A 245 1.75 11.38 1.53
N ALA A 246 1.12 11.81 0.43
CA ALA A 246 1.41 13.07 -0.24
C ALA A 246 1.17 14.29 0.68
N SER A 247 0.08 14.28 1.44
CA SER A 247 -0.30 15.38 2.34
C SER A 247 0.37 15.35 3.71
N TYR A 248 1.22 14.37 4.00
CA TYR A 248 1.86 14.25 5.31
C TYR A 248 2.82 15.43 5.59
N PRO A 249 2.60 16.21 6.66
CA PRO A 249 3.33 17.46 6.89
C PRO A 249 4.76 17.25 7.42
N ARG A 250 5.06 16.10 8.05
CA ARG A 250 6.34 15.84 8.70
C ARG A 250 7.31 15.12 7.76
N ARG A 251 7.81 15.83 6.76
CA ARG A 251 8.84 15.35 5.82
C ARG A 251 10.24 15.81 6.21
N PRO A 252 11.30 15.09 5.85
CA PRO A 252 12.67 15.59 6.02
C PRO A 252 12.83 16.98 5.39
N VAL A 253 13.59 17.84 6.06
CA VAL A 253 13.81 19.24 5.68
C VAL A 253 15.03 19.36 4.78
N PHE A 254 16.08 18.58 5.06
CA PHE A 254 17.29 18.53 4.22
C PHE A 254 17.03 17.70 2.97
N GLY A 255 17.57 18.14 1.82
CA GLY A 255 17.35 17.45 0.53
C GLY A 255 15.98 17.66 -0.11
N CYS A 256 15.13 18.53 0.45
CA CYS A 256 13.82 18.87 -0.10
C CYS A 256 13.88 20.19 -0.89
N HIS A 257 13.08 20.31 -1.95
CA HIS A 257 12.91 21.58 -2.65
C HIS A 257 12.40 22.66 -1.69
N LEU A 258 12.92 23.88 -1.84
CA LEU A 258 12.57 25.00 -0.97
C LEU A 258 11.05 25.24 -0.94
N GLU A 259 10.42 25.31 -2.11
CA GLU A 259 8.98 25.54 -2.26
C GLU A 259 8.13 24.50 -1.51
N ASP A 260 8.50 23.22 -1.64
CA ASP A 260 7.83 22.12 -0.95
C ASP A 260 7.99 22.25 0.57
N HIS A 261 9.21 22.49 1.04
CA HIS A 261 9.50 22.71 2.46
C HIS A 261 8.68 23.87 3.04
N LEU A 262 8.63 25.01 2.36
CA LEU A 262 7.85 26.18 2.78
C LEU A 262 6.34 25.88 2.79
N ARG A 263 5.83 25.19 1.76
CA ARG A 263 4.42 24.80 1.66
C ARG A 263 4.00 23.87 2.79
N TYR A 264 4.79 22.85 3.11
CA TYR A 264 4.45 21.89 4.18
C TYR A 264 4.56 22.51 5.58
N THR A 265 5.54 23.38 5.80
CA THR A 265 5.73 24.07 7.08
C THR A 265 4.84 25.30 7.23
N LYS A 266 4.15 25.72 6.16
CA LYS A 266 3.33 26.95 6.10
C LYS A 266 4.13 28.20 6.50
N ARG A 267 5.36 28.30 6.02
CA ARG A 267 6.28 29.43 6.30
C ARG A 267 6.69 30.13 5.02
N SER A 268 7.08 31.39 5.14
CA SER A 268 7.71 32.14 4.04
C SER A 268 9.25 32.03 4.07
N ILE A 269 9.83 31.80 5.25
CA ILE A 269 11.27 31.59 5.45
C ILE A 269 11.51 30.15 5.89
N ALA A 270 12.54 29.51 5.30
CA ALA A 270 12.94 28.16 5.62
C ALA A 270 13.28 28.07 7.11
N VAL A 271 12.72 27.08 7.80
CA VAL A 271 12.86 26.99 9.26
C VAL A 271 14.32 26.84 9.70
N VAL A 272 15.16 26.21 8.88
CA VAL A 272 16.60 26.10 9.15
C VAL A 272 17.28 27.47 9.11
N LEU A 273 16.95 28.32 8.13
CA LEU A 273 17.49 29.68 8.05
C LEU A 273 17.03 30.50 9.26
N GLU A 274 15.74 30.45 9.57
CA GLU A 274 15.16 31.23 10.65
C GLU A 274 15.75 30.86 12.02
N VAL A 275 15.75 29.58 12.38
CA VAL A 275 16.27 29.09 13.67
C VAL A 275 17.77 29.34 13.79
N CYS A 276 18.55 29.01 12.76
CA CYS A 276 20.00 29.19 12.81
C CYS A 276 20.39 30.68 12.89
N CYS A 277 19.78 31.55 12.07
CA CYS A 277 20.08 32.98 12.11
C CYS A 277 19.68 33.59 13.45
N SER A 278 18.51 33.22 13.99
CA SER A 278 18.04 33.72 15.28
C SER A 278 18.94 33.30 16.43
N ALA A 279 19.37 32.04 16.45
CA ALA A 279 20.31 31.54 17.45
C ALA A 279 21.68 32.22 17.35
N LEU A 280 22.20 32.44 16.13
CA LEU A 280 23.49 33.10 15.91
C LEU A 280 23.46 34.58 16.28
N GLN A 281 22.40 35.31 15.95
CA GLN A 281 22.24 36.71 16.35
C GLN A 281 22.29 36.85 17.87
N ARG A 282 21.60 35.94 18.59
CA ARG A 282 21.48 36.02 20.04
C ARG A 282 22.74 35.57 20.79
N TYR A 283 23.41 34.53 20.28
CA TYR A 283 24.48 33.85 21.01
C TYR A 283 25.82 33.77 20.29
N GLY A 284 25.83 33.89 18.97
CA GLY A 284 26.98 33.56 18.13
C GLY A 284 27.92 34.72 17.83
N PHE A 285 27.46 35.98 17.82
CA PHE A 285 28.23 37.12 17.29
C PHE A 285 29.51 37.47 18.08
N ASN A 286 29.70 36.93 19.28
CA ASN A 286 30.94 37.08 20.03
C ASN A 286 32.03 36.07 19.63
N GLU A 287 31.70 35.07 18.80
CA GLU A 287 32.61 33.99 18.42
C GLU A 287 33.38 34.31 17.13
N ARG A 288 34.66 33.91 17.08
CA ARG A 288 35.54 34.24 15.94
C ARG A 288 35.42 33.22 14.82
N GLY A 289 35.36 33.70 13.58
CA GLY A 289 35.38 32.84 12.39
C GLY A 289 34.06 32.10 12.15
N LEU A 290 32.92 32.69 12.54
CA LEU A 290 31.58 32.21 12.16
C LEU A 290 31.52 31.91 10.66
N PHE A 291 30.84 30.83 10.28
CA PHE A 291 30.78 30.28 8.91
C PHE A 291 32.11 29.80 8.30
N ARG A 292 33.28 30.30 8.73
CA ARG A 292 34.59 29.84 8.25
C ARG A 292 35.07 28.58 8.98
N VAL A 293 35.01 28.57 10.31
CA VAL A 293 35.44 27.43 11.13
C VAL A 293 34.36 26.35 11.09
N SER A 294 34.77 25.11 10.83
CA SER A 294 33.88 23.95 10.84
C SER A 294 33.47 23.59 12.27
N GLY A 295 32.18 23.35 12.46
CA GLY A 295 31.65 22.85 13.73
C GLY A 295 31.96 21.38 13.97
N ASN A 296 31.53 20.87 15.13
CA ASN A 296 31.67 19.47 15.46
C ASN A 296 30.73 18.61 14.58
N ASN A 297 31.32 17.70 13.78
CA ASN A 297 30.60 16.83 12.85
C ASN A 297 29.45 16.04 13.50
N ASN A 298 29.61 15.57 14.73
CA ASN A 298 28.55 14.81 15.41
C ASN A 298 27.36 15.72 15.78
N ARG A 299 27.64 16.96 16.21
CA ARG A 299 26.61 17.95 16.54
C ARG A 299 25.89 18.42 15.29
N ILE A 300 26.62 18.63 14.19
CA ILE A 300 26.04 18.94 12.88
C ILE A 300 25.07 17.83 12.46
N ARG A 301 25.49 16.55 12.48
CA ARG A 301 24.61 15.41 12.14
C ARG A 301 23.37 15.34 13.02
N ARG A 302 23.51 15.53 14.34
CA ARG A 302 22.38 15.54 15.28
C ARG A 302 21.41 16.69 14.98
N MET A 303 21.91 17.89 14.71
CA MET A 303 21.06 19.07 14.47
C MET A 303 20.26 18.91 13.18
N LYS A 304 20.92 18.40 12.11
CA LYS A 304 20.23 18.06 10.86
C LYS A 304 19.11 17.05 11.07
N ALA A 305 19.41 15.95 11.76
CA ALA A 305 18.41 14.92 12.07
C ALA A 305 17.24 15.47 12.91
N ALA A 306 17.51 16.39 13.83
CA ALA A 306 16.47 17.03 14.63
C ALA A 306 15.58 17.99 13.81
N PHE A 307 16.13 18.69 12.81
CA PHE A 307 15.32 19.43 11.84
C PHE A 307 14.45 18.50 10.99
N ASP A 308 15.01 17.40 10.47
CA ASP A 308 14.25 16.41 9.68
C ASP A 308 13.11 15.76 10.50
N ALA A 309 13.32 15.59 11.81
CA ALA A 309 12.32 15.08 12.75
C ALA A 309 11.37 16.17 13.30
N HIS A 310 11.45 17.41 12.79
CA HIS A 310 10.64 18.57 13.22
C HIS A 310 10.78 18.91 14.71
N GLN A 311 11.87 18.48 15.35
CA GLN A 311 12.18 18.75 16.77
C GLN A 311 12.86 20.10 16.99
N MET A 312 13.10 20.89 15.94
CA MET A 312 13.66 22.24 16.04
C MET A 312 12.60 23.35 15.92
N CYS A 313 11.34 22.96 15.70
CA CYS A 313 10.23 23.85 15.35
C CYS A 313 9.12 23.90 16.43
N GLY A 314 9.39 23.40 17.65
CA GLY A 314 8.40 23.23 18.72
C GLY A 314 8.93 23.55 20.12
N THR A 315 8.24 23.05 21.17
CA THR A 315 8.61 23.25 22.60
C THR A 315 9.84 22.46 23.06
N SER A 316 10.43 21.68 22.15
CA SER A 316 11.61 20.83 22.35
C SER A 316 12.85 21.67 22.64
N ASN A 317 13.63 21.23 23.62
CA ASN A 317 14.81 21.95 24.11
C ASN A 317 16.09 21.66 23.29
N GLU A 318 15.99 21.07 22.10
CA GLU A 318 17.17 20.60 21.38
C GLU A 318 18.14 21.75 21.02
N LEU A 319 17.65 22.98 20.84
CA LEU A 319 18.50 24.14 20.54
C LEU A 319 19.46 24.51 21.70
N SER A 320 19.12 24.19 22.95
CA SER A 320 19.98 24.49 24.12
C SER A 320 21.35 23.83 24.02
N GLU A 321 21.37 22.63 23.44
CA GLU A 321 22.57 21.85 23.23
C GLU A 321 23.50 22.46 22.18
N TYR A 322 23.16 23.59 21.53
CA TYR A 322 23.94 24.19 20.44
C TYR A 322 24.44 25.61 20.73
N VAL A 323 23.99 26.23 21.81
CA VAL A 323 24.32 27.63 22.14
C VAL A 323 25.82 27.85 22.36
N ASN A 324 26.51 26.86 22.92
CA ASN A 324 27.96 26.92 23.14
C ASN A 324 28.78 26.46 21.91
N ASP A 325 28.16 26.26 20.75
CA ASP A 325 28.85 25.87 19.51
C ASP A 325 28.19 26.49 18.28
N PRO A 326 28.36 27.81 18.12
CA PRO A 326 27.83 28.53 16.97
C PRO A 326 28.45 28.05 15.65
N HIS A 327 29.64 27.42 15.66
CA HIS A 327 30.24 26.83 14.45
C HIS A 327 29.44 25.65 13.90
N SER A 328 28.87 24.82 14.77
CA SER A 328 27.94 23.76 14.36
C SER A 328 26.66 24.35 13.74
N ILE A 329 26.08 25.40 14.33
CA ILE A 329 24.91 26.10 13.77
C ILE A 329 25.22 26.68 12.38
N CYS A 330 26.35 27.36 12.23
CA CYS A 330 26.84 27.86 10.94
C CYS A 330 26.98 26.74 9.91
N SER A 331 27.56 25.61 10.31
CA SER A 331 27.80 24.47 9.41
C SER A 331 26.50 23.80 8.96
N VAL A 332 25.49 23.76 9.83
CA VAL A 332 24.15 23.25 9.53
C VAL A 332 23.43 24.16 8.54
N LEU A 333 23.45 25.48 8.76
CA LEU A 333 22.88 26.46 7.83
C LEU A 333 23.52 26.34 6.44
N LYS A 334 24.86 26.30 6.36
CA LYS A 334 25.57 26.09 5.09
C LYS A 334 25.18 24.77 4.43
N SER A 335 25.05 23.71 5.22
CA SER A 335 24.68 22.39 4.69
C SER A 335 23.26 22.37 4.16
N TYR A 336 22.33 23.11 4.77
CA TYR A 336 20.98 23.24 4.26
C TYR A 336 20.96 23.85 2.86
N LEU A 337 21.63 25.00 2.67
CA LEU A 337 21.73 25.66 1.37
C LEU A 337 22.38 24.77 0.31
N ARG A 338 23.44 24.04 0.70
CA ARG A 338 24.18 23.14 -0.20
C ARG A 338 23.37 21.92 -0.61
N GLU A 339 22.52 21.42 0.28
CA GLU A 339 21.73 20.21 0.08
C GLU A 339 20.35 20.48 -0.52
N LEU A 340 20.01 21.74 -0.83
CA LEU A 340 18.83 22.02 -1.62
C LEU A 340 18.98 21.35 -3.00
N PRO A 341 17.95 20.63 -3.49
CA PRO A 341 17.97 20.07 -4.85
C PRO A 341 18.17 21.12 -5.94
N GLU A 342 17.78 22.36 -5.64
CA GLU A 342 18.02 23.53 -6.48
C GLU A 342 18.59 24.67 -5.62
N PRO A 343 19.69 25.31 -6.04
CA PRO A 343 20.33 26.39 -5.29
C PRO A 343 19.39 27.59 -5.16
N LEU A 344 19.62 28.45 -4.14
CA LEU A 344 18.78 29.64 -3.94
C LEU A 344 18.76 30.57 -5.16
N MET A 345 19.85 30.66 -5.93
CA MET A 345 19.91 31.45 -7.16
C MET A 345 19.34 30.72 -8.40
N THR A 346 18.77 29.53 -8.24
CA THR A 346 18.15 28.66 -9.26
C THR A 346 19.10 28.16 -10.34
N HIS A 347 18.83 26.98 -10.88
CA HIS A 347 19.59 26.49 -12.05
C HIS A 347 19.17 27.21 -13.33
N GLU A 348 17.90 27.65 -13.41
CA GLU A 348 17.35 28.34 -14.58
C GLU A 348 18.11 29.64 -14.91
N LEU A 349 18.42 30.45 -13.89
CA LEU A 349 19.12 31.72 -14.06
C LEU A 349 20.65 31.60 -13.95
N HIS A 350 21.19 30.37 -13.87
CA HIS A 350 22.61 30.15 -13.62
C HIS A 350 23.51 30.84 -14.65
N SER A 351 23.15 30.76 -15.94
CA SER A 351 23.96 31.31 -17.02
C SER A 351 24.06 32.84 -16.94
N GLU A 352 22.96 33.48 -16.54
CA GLU A 352 22.79 34.90 -16.34
C GLU A 352 23.60 35.35 -15.13
N TRP A 353 23.54 34.63 -14.01
CA TRP A 353 24.37 34.90 -12.83
C TRP A 353 25.86 34.86 -13.17
N VAL A 354 26.32 33.84 -13.91
CA VAL A 354 27.72 33.72 -14.34
C VAL A 354 28.15 34.88 -15.23
N GLN A 355 27.30 35.34 -16.15
CA GLN A 355 27.59 36.51 -16.99
C GLN A 355 27.69 37.79 -16.16
N VAL A 356 26.72 38.02 -15.27
CA VAL A 356 26.66 39.19 -14.39
C VAL A 356 27.88 39.24 -13.46
N ALA A 357 28.33 38.10 -12.94
CA ALA A 357 29.50 38.00 -12.08
C ALA A 357 30.82 38.49 -12.73
N ARG A 358 30.90 38.46 -14.07
CA ARG A 358 32.09 38.87 -14.85
C ARG A 358 32.12 40.37 -15.13
N MET A 359 31.03 41.09 -14.90
CA MET A 359 30.93 42.53 -15.11
C MET A 359 31.72 43.33 -14.06
N ASP A 360 32.03 44.58 -14.40
CA ASP A 360 32.55 45.55 -13.45
C ASP A 360 31.53 45.80 -12.31
N PRO A 361 31.97 46.27 -11.12
CA PRO A 361 31.09 46.38 -9.95
C PRO A 361 29.80 47.19 -10.17
N ASP A 362 29.85 48.30 -10.90
CA ASP A 362 28.69 49.17 -11.11
C ASP A 362 27.70 48.52 -12.10
N SER A 363 28.18 48.02 -13.23
CA SER A 363 27.36 47.28 -14.19
C SER A 363 26.77 46.01 -13.57
N ARG A 364 27.55 45.30 -12.74
CA ARG A 364 27.11 44.11 -12.01
C ARG A 364 25.99 44.44 -11.04
N ARG A 365 26.10 45.53 -10.29
CA ARG A 365 25.04 45.98 -9.36
C ARG A 365 23.72 46.20 -10.10
N GLU A 366 23.75 46.93 -11.22
CA GLU A 366 22.54 47.19 -12.01
C GLU A 366 21.96 45.93 -12.66
N ALA A 367 22.81 44.99 -13.09
CA ALA A 367 22.36 43.74 -13.68
C ALA A 367 21.75 42.78 -12.63
N ILE A 368 22.33 42.69 -11.43
CA ILE A 368 21.75 41.95 -10.30
C ILE A 368 20.36 42.51 -9.96
N TYR A 369 20.20 43.84 -9.94
CA TYR A 369 18.91 44.49 -9.64
C TYR A 369 17.80 44.04 -10.60
N LYS A 370 18.13 43.86 -11.88
CA LYS A 370 17.19 43.39 -12.91
C LYS A 370 16.91 41.89 -12.85
N LEU A 371 17.85 41.11 -12.30
CA LEU A 371 17.76 39.65 -12.26
C LEU A 371 17.06 39.14 -11.00
N LEU A 372 17.20 39.82 -9.86
CA LEU A 372 16.57 39.44 -8.59
C LEU A 372 15.03 39.26 -8.68
N PRO A 373 14.26 40.11 -9.38
CA PRO A 373 12.81 39.92 -9.51
C PRO A 373 12.40 38.70 -10.36
N GLN A 374 13.34 38.10 -11.10
CA GLN A 374 13.08 36.91 -11.93
C GLN A 374 13.22 35.62 -11.13
N LEU A 375 13.82 35.67 -9.92
CA LEU A 375 13.84 34.52 -9.03
C LEU A 375 12.42 34.17 -8.56
N PRO A 376 12.12 32.87 -8.34
CA PRO A 376 10.93 32.46 -7.62
C PRO A 376 10.80 33.22 -6.30
N GLU A 377 9.58 33.59 -5.92
CA GLU A 377 9.35 34.45 -4.75
C GLU A 377 9.94 33.85 -3.46
N ALA A 378 9.76 32.53 -3.26
CA ALA A 378 10.36 31.79 -2.16
C ALA A 378 11.89 31.93 -2.12
N ASN A 379 12.55 31.70 -3.26
CA ASN A 379 14.01 31.81 -3.40
C ASN A 379 14.49 33.24 -3.13
N ARG A 380 13.85 34.24 -3.74
CA ARG A 380 14.17 35.67 -3.56
C ARG A 380 14.06 36.08 -2.09
N LEU A 381 12.97 35.71 -1.42
CA LEU A 381 12.72 36.09 -0.04
C LEU A 381 13.70 35.41 0.93
N ASN A 382 14.02 34.13 0.73
CA ASN A 382 14.99 33.41 1.54
C ASN A 382 16.44 33.90 1.29
N LEU A 383 16.75 34.30 0.06
CA LEU A 383 18.01 34.98 -0.27
C LEU A 383 18.10 36.34 0.43
N ALA A 384 17.05 37.16 0.36
CA ALA A 384 16.98 38.44 1.04
C ALA A 384 17.19 38.28 2.56
N TYR A 385 16.50 37.31 3.18
CA TYR A 385 16.66 36.98 4.60
C TYR A 385 18.12 36.65 4.96
N LEU A 386 18.77 35.79 4.16
CA LEU A 386 20.16 35.42 4.37
C LEU A 386 21.11 36.62 4.20
N ILE A 387 20.98 37.39 3.12
CA ILE A 387 21.86 38.53 2.84
C ILE A 387 21.72 39.60 3.92
N ARG A 388 20.49 39.89 4.36
CA ARG A 388 20.22 40.82 5.47
C ARG A 388 20.82 40.32 6.79
N PHE A 389 20.76 39.02 7.07
CA PHE A 389 21.38 38.45 8.27
C PHE A 389 22.91 38.61 8.25
N LEU A 390 23.53 38.34 7.10
CA LEU A 390 24.97 38.50 6.93
C LEU A 390 25.40 39.97 6.99
N GLN A 391 24.57 40.90 6.49
CA GLN A 391 24.79 42.35 6.64
C GLN A 391 24.82 42.75 8.12
N LEU A 392 23.85 42.28 8.91
CA LEU A 392 23.83 42.50 10.35
C LEU A 392 25.09 41.92 11.04
N MET A 393 25.54 40.74 10.64
CA MET A 393 26.76 40.13 11.19
C MET A 393 28.03 40.95 10.91
N LEU A 394 28.08 41.67 9.78
CA LEU A 394 29.22 42.54 9.44
C LEU A 394 29.37 43.75 10.37
N GLU A 395 28.28 44.20 11.01
CA GLU A 395 28.36 45.22 12.07
C GLU A 395 29.18 44.74 13.28
N TYR A 396 29.37 43.43 13.40
CA TYR A 396 30.15 42.75 14.43
C TYR A 396 31.47 42.17 13.88
N GLU A 397 32.00 42.71 12.76
CA GLU A 397 33.27 42.25 12.17
C GLU A 397 34.43 42.30 13.18
N ASP A 398 34.45 43.28 14.08
CA ASP A 398 35.49 43.39 15.11
C ASP A 398 35.50 42.20 16.08
N GLN A 399 34.35 41.60 16.37
CA GLN A 399 34.24 40.42 17.24
C GLN A 399 34.40 39.14 16.41
N THR A 400 33.62 39.01 15.33
CA THR A 400 33.56 37.79 14.51
C THR A 400 34.80 37.57 13.65
N LYS A 401 35.54 38.63 13.33
CA LYS A 401 36.69 38.63 12.39
C LYS A 401 36.34 38.12 10.99
N MET A 402 35.08 38.32 10.58
CA MET A 402 34.55 37.91 9.28
C MET A 402 34.20 39.15 8.46
N SER A 403 35.06 39.48 7.49
CA SER A 403 34.82 40.57 6.54
C SER A 403 33.84 40.17 5.43
N VAL A 404 33.39 41.15 4.65
CA VAL A 404 32.58 40.95 3.44
C VAL A 404 33.22 39.90 2.52
N GLY A 405 34.52 40.02 2.24
CA GLY A 405 35.25 39.08 1.39
C GLY A 405 35.27 37.66 1.99
N ASN A 406 35.49 37.52 3.31
CA ASN A 406 35.48 36.22 3.97
C ASN A 406 34.11 35.53 3.88
N LEU A 407 33.02 36.26 4.11
CA LEU A 407 31.66 35.71 3.99
C LEU A 407 31.31 35.37 2.54
N SER A 408 31.75 36.20 1.60
CA SER A 408 31.51 36.01 0.17
C SER A 408 32.14 34.73 -0.37
N ILE A 409 33.37 34.44 0.04
CA ILE A 409 34.07 33.18 -0.31
C ILE A 409 33.32 31.97 0.24
N VAL A 410 32.78 32.07 1.46
CA VAL A 410 32.07 30.97 2.11
C VAL A 410 30.71 30.71 1.47
N PHE A 411 29.93 31.75 1.16
CA PHE A 411 28.56 31.59 0.67
C PHE A 411 28.44 31.51 -0.85
N GLY A 412 29.37 32.08 -1.62
CA GLY A 412 29.37 32.06 -3.08
C GLY A 412 29.08 30.68 -3.69
N PRO A 413 29.85 29.63 -3.33
CA PRO A 413 29.62 28.28 -3.83
C PRO A 413 28.25 27.71 -3.47
N ASN A 414 27.73 28.03 -2.28
CA ASN A 414 26.48 27.44 -1.77
C ASN A 414 25.23 28.08 -2.38
N LEU A 415 25.34 29.28 -2.95
CA LEU A 415 24.20 30.02 -3.50
C LEU A 415 24.00 29.84 -5.01
N ILE A 416 25.06 29.51 -5.76
CA ILE A 416 25.02 29.35 -7.23
C ILE A 416 24.92 27.89 -7.66
N ASP A 417 25.80 27.03 -7.14
CA ASP A 417 25.94 25.64 -7.62
C ASP A 417 25.71 24.59 -6.53
N GLY A 418 25.21 24.98 -5.36
CA GLY A 418 25.11 24.05 -4.23
C GLY A 418 26.47 23.44 -3.85
N GLY A 419 27.56 24.19 -4.00
CA GLY A 419 28.92 23.79 -3.64
C GLY A 419 29.60 22.79 -4.57
N MET A 420 29.03 22.51 -5.75
CA MET A 420 29.55 21.53 -6.73
C MET A 420 30.26 22.19 -7.93
N GLY A 421 30.30 23.52 -7.99
CA GLY A 421 30.92 24.29 -9.08
C GLY A 421 32.45 24.22 -9.10
N SER A 422 33.03 24.52 -10.27
CA SER A 422 34.47 24.64 -10.47
C SER A 422 35.07 25.77 -9.62
N GLU A 423 36.40 25.74 -9.41
CA GLU A 423 37.10 26.80 -8.68
C GLU A 423 36.88 28.19 -9.29
N SER A 424 36.77 28.26 -10.63
CA SER A 424 36.43 29.49 -11.35
C SER A 424 35.00 29.96 -11.07
N GLU A 425 34.02 29.06 -10.98
CA GLU A 425 32.62 29.40 -10.69
C GLU A 425 32.45 29.83 -9.24
N ASN A 426 33.14 29.18 -8.31
CA ASN A 426 33.18 29.57 -6.90
C ASN A 426 33.68 31.00 -6.70
N MET A 427 34.68 31.42 -7.48
CA MET A 427 35.18 32.80 -7.47
C MET A 427 34.15 33.80 -8.02
N LEU A 428 33.40 33.42 -9.06
CA LEU A 428 32.32 34.24 -9.61
C LEU A 428 31.17 34.40 -8.62
N GLY A 429 30.79 33.32 -7.94
CA GLY A 429 29.78 33.38 -6.88
C GLY A 429 30.20 34.25 -5.72
N SER A 430 31.47 34.23 -5.35
CA SER A 430 32.02 35.13 -4.33
C SER A 430 31.81 36.60 -4.71
N LYS A 431 32.06 36.99 -5.98
CA LYS A 431 31.85 38.38 -6.45
C LYS A 431 30.38 38.81 -6.40
N LEU A 432 29.46 37.89 -6.71
CA LEU A 432 28.02 38.16 -6.63
C LEU A 432 27.57 38.38 -5.20
N VAL A 433 27.96 37.50 -4.28
CA VAL A 433 27.65 37.61 -2.85
C VAL A 433 28.26 38.88 -2.26
N GLU A 434 29.51 39.21 -2.61
CA GLU A 434 30.16 40.46 -2.18
C GLU A 434 29.35 41.69 -2.60
N THR A 435 28.87 41.70 -3.84
CA THR A 435 28.06 42.81 -4.37
C THR A 435 26.70 42.90 -3.67
N LEU A 436 26.06 41.76 -3.40
CA LEU A 436 24.80 41.69 -2.65
C LEU A 436 24.97 42.20 -1.22
N LEU A 437 26.06 41.83 -0.53
CA LEU A 437 26.34 42.25 0.85
C LEU A 437 26.63 43.76 0.93
N LEU A 438 27.44 44.30 0.01
CA LEU A 438 27.79 45.72 0.00
C LEU A 438 26.61 46.63 -0.37
N ASN A 439 25.59 46.11 -1.07
CA ASN A 439 24.46 46.89 -1.58
C ASN A 439 23.11 46.31 -1.12
N ALA A 440 23.05 45.65 0.04
CA ALA A 440 21.85 44.95 0.50
C ALA A 440 20.63 45.87 0.62
N ASP A 441 20.80 47.11 1.10
CA ASP A 441 19.73 48.10 1.19
C ASP A 441 19.17 48.54 -0.17
N TYR A 442 20.02 48.53 -1.21
CA TYR A 442 19.61 48.85 -2.58
C TYR A 442 18.76 47.72 -3.18
N PHE A 443 19.15 46.46 -2.94
CA PHE A 443 18.47 45.30 -3.49
C PHE A 443 17.20 44.91 -2.72
N PHE A 444 17.20 45.11 -1.41
CA PHE A 444 16.14 44.64 -0.49
C PHE A 444 15.59 45.79 0.38
N PRO A 445 15.15 46.92 -0.19
CA PRO A 445 14.76 48.10 0.57
C PRO A 445 13.54 47.87 1.47
N ASN A 446 12.65 46.96 1.08
CA ASN A 446 11.41 46.66 1.81
C ASN A 446 11.48 45.39 2.68
N ASP A 447 12.55 44.60 2.56
CA ASP A 447 12.71 43.36 3.30
C ASP A 447 13.44 43.63 4.63
N VAL A 448 12.66 43.97 5.67
CA VAL A 448 13.14 44.21 7.04
C VAL A 448 12.79 42.99 7.90
N PHE A 449 13.80 42.38 8.50
CA PHE A 449 13.65 41.17 9.32
C PHE A 449 14.12 41.44 10.76
N ASN A 450 13.40 40.96 11.77
CA ASN A 450 13.79 41.15 13.16
C ASN A 450 14.76 40.07 13.69
N PHE A 451 15.08 39.03 12.90
CA PHE A 451 15.92 37.87 13.24
C PHE A 451 15.63 37.23 14.62
N VAL A 452 14.50 37.54 15.24
CA VAL A 452 14.02 36.98 16.50
C VAL A 452 12.88 36.02 16.15
N SER A 453 13.12 34.74 16.34
CA SER A 453 12.11 33.72 16.06
C SER A 453 11.41 33.27 17.35
N PRO A 454 10.07 33.23 17.39
CA PRO A 454 9.31 32.62 18.48
C PRO A 454 9.72 31.16 18.75
N LEU A 455 10.25 30.46 17.73
CA LEU A 455 10.76 29.09 17.86
C LEU A 455 11.97 29.01 18.80
N THR A 456 12.74 30.08 18.90
CA THR A 456 13.87 30.19 19.84
C THR A 456 13.44 30.74 21.20
N GLU A 457 12.29 31.41 21.30
CA GLU A 457 11.82 32.13 22.49
C GLU A 457 11.50 31.20 23.68
N SER A 458 11.00 29.99 23.41
CA SER A 458 10.72 28.98 24.44
C SER A 458 11.96 28.49 25.20
N TYR A 459 13.13 28.60 24.58
CA TYR A 459 14.42 28.37 25.21
C TYR A 459 14.87 29.59 26.01
N HIS A 460 14.73 30.79 25.43
CA HIS A 460 15.09 32.05 26.08
C HIS A 460 14.39 32.26 27.41
N GLN A 461 13.08 32.03 27.45
CA GLN A 461 12.29 32.18 28.68
C GLN A 461 12.80 31.25 29.79
N ARG A 462 13.15 30.01 29.44
CA ARG A 462 13.66 29.02 30.40
C ARG A 462 15.10 29.28 30.83
N LEU A 463 15.95 29.89 29.99
CA LEU A 463 17.27 30.31 30.43
C LEU A 463 17.15 31.32 31.57
N ILE A 464 16.32 32.34 31.37
CA ILE A 464 16.03 33.39 32.34
C ILE A 464 15.49 32.80 33.65
N ASP A 465 14.59 31.81 33.54
CA ASP A 465 14.03 31.10 34.69
C ASP A 465 15.09 30.21 35.41
N SER A 466 16.03 29.62 34.67
CA SER A 466 17.08 28.74 35.21
C SER A 466 18.29 29.49 35.80
N THR A 467 18.59 30.70 35.31
CA THR A 467 19.68 31.55 35.80
C THR A 467 19.24 32.55 36.87
N GLY A 468 17.97 32.52 37.30
CA GLY A 468 17.47 33.34 38.41
C GLY A 468 17.53 34.85 38.14
N GLY A 469 17.30 35.28 36.89
CA GLY A 469 17.14 36.70 36.56
C GLY A 469 18.41 37.58 36.65
N PHE A 470 19.61 36.99 36.75
CA PHE A 470 20.86 37.76 36.65
C PHE A 470 21.36 37.81 35.19
N ASP A 471 20.80 38.72 34.41
CA ASP A 471 21.44 39.21 33.18
C ASP A 471 21.20 40.73 32.99
N ALA A 472 21.28 41.47 34.11
CA ALA A 472 21.31 42.92 34.12
C ALA A 472 22.78 43.40 34.15
N ASP A 473 23.54 43.19 33.06
CA ASP A 473 24.73 44.01 32.71
C ASP A 473 25.35 43.70 31.34
N ARG A 474 24.53 43.35 30.34
CA ARG A 474 24.92 43.46 28.93
C ARG A 474 24.11 44.56 28.26
N VAL A 475 24.45 45.79 28.62
CA VAL A 475 23.95 46.99 27.92
C VAL A 475 24.48 46.94 26.48
N PRO A 476 23.62 46.92 25.43
CA PRO A 476 24.10 47.12 24.08
C PRO A 476 24.75 48.50 23.96
N PRO A 477 25.81 48.69 23.15
CA PRO A 477 26.45 49.98 22.99
C PRO A 477 25.41 51.06 22.64
N ARG A 478 25.59 52.27 23.21
CA ARG A 478 24.67 53.43 23.17
C ARG A 478 24.27 53.95 21.77
N SER A 479 24.56 53.24 20.69
CA SER A 479 24.21 53.60 19.31
C SER A 479 22.89 53.01 18.81
N THR A 480 22.15 52.21 19.59
CA THR A 480 20.87 51.60 19.17
C THR A 480 19.61 52.31 19.63
N GLN A 481 19.68 53.51 20.21
CA GLN A 481 18.49 54.34 20.44
C GLN A 481 18.23 55.27 19.26
N VAL A 482 17.57 54.76 18.23
CA VAL A 482 16.84 55.62 17.30
C VAL A 482 15.52 56.00 17.98
N HIS A 483 15.40 57.29 18.33
CA HIS A 483 14.16 57.89 18.79
C HIS A 483 13.06 57.67 17.74
N VAL A 484 12.03 56.89 18.08
CA VAL A 484 10.77 56.87 17.34
C VAL A 484 9.87 57.93 17.95
N ASP A 485 9.69 59.05 17.26
CA ASP A 485 8.65 60.02 17.56
C ASP A 485 7.28 59.37 17.35
N ASN A 486 6.59 59.08 18.45
CA ASN A 486 5.19 58.71 18.43
C ASN A 486 4.34 59.96 18.16
N CYS A 487 3.88 60.12 16.91
CA CYS A 487 2.77 61.02 16.63
C CYS A 487 1.78 60.43 15.62
N SER A 488 0.60 60.10 16.16
CA SER A 488 -0.71 60.21 15.51
C SER A 488 -1.17 59.11 14.53
N ILE A 489 -1.78 58.05 15.07
CA ILE A 489 -2.94 57.40 14.40
C ILE A 489 -4.17 57.61 15.27
N ARG A 490 -4.97 58.62 14.92
CA ARG A 490 -6.36 58.74 15.39
C ARG A 490 -7.18 57.63 14.73
N ARG A 491 -7.81 56.81 15.56
CA ARG A 491 -9.01 56.05 15.20
C ARG A 491 -10.14 57.04 14.91
N SER A 492 -10.85 56.84 13.82
CA SER A 492 -12.25 57.28 13.69
C SER A 492 -13.06 56.10 13.19
N ALA A 493 -13.84 55.54 14.12
CA ALA A 493 -15.06 54.82 13.82
C ALA A 493 -16.11 55.83 13.31
N GLY A 494 -16.91 55.39 12.36
CA GLY A 494 -18.03 56.10 11.74
C GLY A 494 -18.62 55.21 10.68
#